data_AF-A0A1F0E223-F1
#
_entry.id   AF-A0A1F0E223-F1
#
_cell.length_a   1.000
_cell.length_b   1.000
_cell.length_c   1.000
_cell.angle_alpha   90.00
_cell.angle_beta   90.00
_cell.angle_gamma   90.00
#
_symmetry.space_group_name_H-M   'P 1'
#
loop_
_entity.id
_entity.type
_entity.pdbx_description
1 polymer ?
#
loop_
_entity_poly.entity_id
_entity_poly.type
_entity_poly.pdbx_seq_one_letter_code
_entity_poly.pdbx_strand_id
1 'polypeptide(L)'
;MTELEIKIIKFLLSSAVYSENAIMKNLGIEKSILDKSFKILEENGYLESYEEFMKREGLNEEGDCCKTKKDRACSSCSSSSCSSHSCSSGSNCCDSNIFSDMTDFSKIKVITMKAVDNFS
;
A
#
# COMPACT_ATOMS: atom_id res chain seq x y z
N MET A 1 21.03 11.66 -0.31
CA MET A 1 19.86 12.28 -0.96
C MET A 1 20.35 13.39 -1.87
N THR A 2 19.92 13.41 -3.13
CA THR A 2 20.35 14.34 -4.18
C THR A 2 19.18 15.24 -4.60
N GLU A 3 19.45 16.25 -5.44
CA GLU A 3 18.39 17.11 -6.00
C GLU A 3 17.32 16.34 -6.77
N LEU A 4 17.68 15.20 -7.39
CA LEU A 4 16.73 14.37 -8.12
C LEU A 4 15.69 13.77 -7.17
N GLU A 5 16.13 13.23 -6.03
CA GLU A 5 15.21 12.69 -5.01
C GLU A 5 14.26 13.75 -4.45
N ILE A 6 14.75 14.98 -4.25
CA ILE A 6 13.91 16.10 -3.80
C ILE A 6 12.85 16.44 -4.86
N LYS A 7 13.23 16.47 -6.15
CA LYS A 7 12.29 16.70 -7.26
C LYS A 7 11.24 15.59 -7.34
N ILE A 8 11.64 14.32 -7.14
CA ILE A 8 10.72 13.19 -7.10
C ILE A 8 9.73 13.35 -5.95
N ILE A 9 10.18 13.67 -4.72
CA ILE A 9 9.28 13.89 -3.59
C ILE A 9 8.29 15.02 -3.87
N LYS A 10 8.76 16.18 -4.33
CA LYS A 10 7.87 17.32 -4.64
C LYS A 10 6.86 16.98 -5.72
N PHE A 11 7.27 16.22 -6.73
CA PHE A 11 6.37 15.74 -7.76
C PHE A 11 5.30 14.81 -7.17
N LEU A 12 5.70 13.85 -6.32
CA LEU A 12 4.78 12.95 -5.63
C LEU A 12 3.82 13.68 -4.68
N LEU A 13 4.27 14.76 -4.01
CA LEU A 13 3.41 15.58 -3.14
C LEU A 13 2.38 16.40 -3.94
N SER A 14 2.64 16.67 -5.23
CA SER A 14 1.76 17.51 -6.05
C SER A 14 0.48 16.82 -6.52
N SER A 15 0.36 15.48 -6.39
CA SER A 15 -0.93 14.80 -6.57
C SER A 15 -1.00 13.46 -5.83
N ALA A 16 -2.22 12.94 -5.68
CA ALA A 16 -2.49 11.75 -4.87
C ALA A 16 -1.85 10.45 -5.40
N VAL A 17 -1.67 10.28 -6.71
CA VAL A 17 -1.18 9.02 -7.31
C VAL A 17 -0.38 9.26 -8.59
N TYR A 18 0.77 8.59 -8.73
CA TYR A 18 1.57 8.61 -9.95
C TYR A 18 2.07 7.21 -10.36
N SER A 19 2.16 6.99 -11.68
CA SER A 19 2.86 5.84 -12.24
C SER A 19 4.35 6.14 -12.46
N GLU A 20 5.21 5.12 -12.40
CA GLU A 20 6.63 5.24 -12.75
C GLU A 20 6.82 5.92 -14.11
N ASN A 21 6.02 5.54 -15.12
CA ASN A 21 6.07 6.13 -16.45
C ASN A 21 5.78 7.64 -16.45
N ALA A 22 4.85 8.10 -15.61
CA ALA A 22 4.56 9.53 -15.49
C ALA A 22 5.74 10.29 -14.88
N ILE A 23 6.38 9.71 -13.86
CA ILE A 23 7.55 10.30 -13.20
C ILE A 23 8.73 10.37 -14.18
N MET A 24 9.00 9.27 -14.88
CA MET A 24 10.05 9.18 -15.91
C MET A 24 9.87 10.24 -17.01
N LYS A 25 8.64 10.39 -17.53
CA LYS A 25 8.34 11.39 -18.56
C LYS A 25 8.47 12.83 -18.06
N ASN A 26 8.02 13.12 -16.83
CA ASN A 26 8.07 14.47 -16.27
C ASN A 26 9.50 14.90 -15.92
N LEU A 27 10.29 13.98 -15.36
CA LEU A 27 11.66 14.27 -14.93
C LEU A 27 12.71 14.02 -16.02
N GLY A 28 12.32 13.39 -17.13
CA GLY A 28 13.23 13.05 -18.23
C GLY A 28 14.30 12.04 -17.82
N ILE A 29 13.95 11.09 -16.94
CA ILE A 29 14.89 10.09 -16.40
C ILE A 29 14.54 8.68 -16.86
N GLU A 30 15.56 7.83 -16.92
CA GLU A 30 15.39 6.40 -17.17
C GLU A 30 14.88 5.65 -15.93
N LYS A 31 14.26 4.49 -16.16
CA LYS A 31 13.78 3.61 -15.09
C LYS A 31 14.90 3.20 -14.12
N SER A 32 16.09 2.90 -14.64
CA SER A 32 17.24 2.49 -13.81
C SER A 32 17.67 3.56 -12.80
N ILE A 33 17.48 4.84 -13.15
CA ILE A 33 17.76 5.98 -12.27
C ILE A 33 16.63 6.13 -11.26
N LEU A 34 15.37 6.05 -11.74
CA LEU A 34 14.20 6.12 -10.87
C LEU A 34 14.21 5.02 -9.80
N ASP A 35 14.53 3.78 -10.17
CA ASP A 35 14.60 2.64 -9.25
C ASP A 35 15.67 2.86 -8.15
N LYS A 36 16.83 3.42 -8.52
CA LYS A 36 17.87 3.79 -7.56
C LYS A 36 17.41 4.90 -6.63
N SER A 37 16.78 5.95 -7.17
CA SER A 37 16.24 7.05 -6.38
C SER A 37 15.15 6.58 -5.41
N PHE A 38 14.24 5.70 -5.84
CA PHE A 38 13.25 5.10 -4.96
C PHE A 38 13.87 4.30 -3.83
N LYS A 39 14.91 3.50 -4.11
CA LYS A 39 15.63 2.77 -3.06
C LYS A 39 16.25 3.72 -2.03
N ILE A 40 16.87 4.81 -2.48
CA ILE A 40 17.42 5.84 -1.59
C ILE A 40 16.30 6.47 -0.75
N LEU A 41 15.16 6.80 -1.36
CA LEU A 41 14.03 7.40 -0.67
C LEU A 41 13.42 6.45 0.39
N GLU A 42 13.35 5.15 0.10
CA GLU A 42 12.93 4.12 1.06
C GLU A 42 13.90 3.97 2.23
N GLU A 43 15.21 3.86 1.94
CA GLU A 43 16.26 3.76 2.97
C GLU A 43 16.28 5.00 3.89
N ASN A 44 15.92 6.17 3.36
CA ASN A 44 15.81 7.41 4.14
C ASN A 44 14.45 7.59 4.84
N GLY A 45 13.50 6.67 4.64
CA GLY A 45 12.17 6.69 5.25
C GLY A 45 11.21 7.73 4.66
N TYR A 46 11.43 8.16 3.41
CA TYR A 46 10.55 9.07 2.67
C TYR A 46 9.50 8.33 1.83
N LEU A 47 9.80 7.07 1.50
CA LEU A 47 8.85 6.14 0.88
C LEU A 47 8.77 4.89 1.75
N GLU A 48 7.60 4.28 1.81
CA GLU A 48 7.37 2.98 2.42
C GLU A 48 6.59 2.08 1.46
N SER A 49 6.68 0.76 1.63
CA SER A 49 5.83 -0.15 0.87
C SER A 49 4.39 -0.02 1.35
N TYR A 50 3.44 -0.34 0.47
CA TYR A 50 2.03 -0.37 0.87
C TYR A 50 1.77 -1.32 2.06
N GLU A 51 2.52 -2.42 2.16
CA GLU A 51 2.40 -3.34 3.30
C GLU A 51 2.80 -2.69 4.63
N GLU A 52 3.89 -1.94 4.65
CA GLU A 52 4.35 -1.23 5.85
C GLU A 52 3.39 -0.09 6.22
N PHE A 53 2.86 0.63 5.22
CA PHE A 53 1.80 1.62 5.42
C PHE A 53 0.56 0.99 6.08
N MET A 54 0.08 -0.15 5.57
CA MET A 54 -1.10 -0.84 6.10
C MET A 54 -0.89 -1.34 7.54
N LYS A 55 0.32 -1.80 7.89
CA LYS A 55 0.67 -2.17 9.26
C LYS A 55 0.63 -0.96 10.19
N ARG A 56 1.20 0.18 9.76
CA ARG A 56 1.27 1.41 10.54
C ARG A 56 -0.10 2.04 10.79
N GLU A 57 -0.98 2.04 9.80
CA GLU A 57 -2.35 2.56 9.90
C GLU A 57 -3.32 1.60 10.60
N GLY A 58 -2.88 0.42 11.04
CA GLY A 58 -3.74 -0.57 11.68
C GLY A 58 -4.81 -1.17 10.74
N LEU A 59 -4.67 -0.97 9.43
CA LEU A 59 -5.62 -1.49 8.43
C LEU A 59 -5.56 -3.02 8.29
N ASN A 60 -4.53 -3.63 8.86
CA ASN A 60 -4.33 -5.07 8.98
C ASN A 60 -4.82 -5.66 10.32
N GLU A 61 -5.63 -4.93 11.11
CA GLU A 61 -6.14 -5.45 12.38
C GLU A 61 -6.83 -6.81 12.20
N GLU A 62 -6.30 -7.80 12.92
CA GLU A 62 -6.64 -9.22 12.96
C GLU A 62 -8.06 -9.51 13.50
N GLY A 63 -8.90 -8.47 13.63
CA GLY A 63 -10.30 -8.55 14.05
C GLY A 63 -11.28 -8.80 12.90
N ASP A 64 -10.90 -8.52 11.66
CA ASP A 64 -11.73 -8.73 10.48
C ASP A 64 -11.23 -9.95 9.68
N CYS A 65 -11.87 -11.09 9.94
CA CYS A 65 -11.77 -12.37 9.23
C CYS A 65 -11.53 -12.26 7.71
N CYS A 66 -12.09 -11.23 7.07
CA CYS A 66 -12.06 -11.05 5.62
C CYS A 66 -10.92 -10.17 5.08
N LYS A 67 -10.08 -9.59 5.93
CA LYS A 67 -8.91 -8.80 5.51
C LYS A 67 -7.62 -9.61 5.42
N THR A 68 -7.56 -10.76 6.09
CA THR A 68 -6.42 -11.69 6.00
C THR A 68 -6.54 -12.62 4.79
N LYS A 69 -5.40 -12.92 4.15
CA LYS A 69 -5.26 -13.71 2.91
C LYS A 69 -6.21 -14.93 2.84
N LYS A 70 -6.69 -15.17 1.61
CA LYS A 70 -7.64 -16.20 1.14
C LYS A 70 -7.41 -17.63 1.67
N ASP A 71 -6.22 -17.95 2.18
CA ASP A 71 -5.84 -19.28 2.67
C ASP A 71 -6.12 -19.55 4.15
N ARG A 72 -6.55 -18.56 4.94
CA ARG A 72 -7.08 -18.83 6.28
C ARG A 72 -8.58 -19.07 6.17
N ALA A 73 -8.95 -20.35 6.11
CA ALA A 73 -10.29 -20.76 6.51
C ALA A 73 -10.58 -20.12 7.87
N CYS A 74 -11.59 -19.27 7.91
CA CYS A 74 -11.96 -18.51 9.10
C CYS A 74 -12.63 -19.47 10.09
N SER A 75 -11.82 -20.28 10.76
CA SER A 75 -12.25 -21.38 11.62
C SER A 75 -12.82 -20.91 12.96
N SER A 76 -12.68 -19.62 13.27
CA SER A 76 -13.10 -19.02 14.55
C SER A 76 -13.65 -17.61 14.36
N CYS A 77 -14.58 -17.41 13.42
CA CYS A 77 -15.44 -16.22 13.48
C CYS A 77 -16.33 -16.34 14.72
N SER A 78 -15.92 -15.67 15.81
CA SER A 78 -16.76 -15.50 16.98
C SER A 78 -18.04 -14.77 16.55
N SER A 79 -19.18 -15.31 16.96
CA SER A 79 -20.54 -14.99 16.52
C SER A 79 -21.01 -13.54 16.74
N SER A 80 -20.13 -12.62 17.13
CA SER A 80 -20.43 -11.23 17.45
C SER A 80 -20.13 -10.22 16.34
N SER A 81 -19.41 -10.59 15.28
CA SER A 81 -19.01 -9.63 14.22
C SER A 81 -19.74 -9.82 12.87
N CYS A 82 -20.52 -10.88 12.72
CA CYS A 82 -21.26 -11.22 11.50
C CYS A 82 -22.75 -10.91 11.66
N SER A 83 -23.10 -9.65 11.95
CA SER A 83 -24.44 -9.28 12.44
C SER A 83 -25.57 -9.26 11.38
N SER A 84 -25.48 -10.04 10.30
CA SER A 84 -26.58 -10.14 9.33
C SER A 84 -26.60 -11.36 8.42
N HIS A 85 -25.55 -12.18 8.32
CA HIS A 85 -25.55 -13.36 7.45
C HIS A 85 -25.01 -14.62 8.14
N SER A 86 -25.87 -15.63 8.19
CA SER A 86 -25.62 -16.95 8.74
C SER A 86 -24.47 -17.64 7.99
N CYS A 87 -23.33 -17.83 8.65
CA CYS A 87 -22.19 -18.56 8.10
C CYS A 87 -22.56 -20.04 8.01
N SER A 88 -23.00 -20.50 6.85
CA SER A 88 -23.18 -21.93 6.59
C SER A 88 -21.80 -22.57 6.38
N SER A 89 -21.61 -23.82 6.82
CA SER A 89 -20.33 -24.58 6.85
C SER A 89 -19.68 -24.90 5.47
N GLY A 90 -19.81 -24.00 4.51
CA GLY A 90 -19.24 -24.10 3.17
C GLY A 90 -19.30 -22.80 2.35
N SER A 91 -19.68 -21.66 2.95
CA SER A 91 -19.75 -20.37 2.24
C SER A 91 -18.57 -19.48 2.60
N ASN A 92 -17.75 -19.14 1.60
CA ASN A 92 -16.66 -18.17 1.69
C ASN A 92 -17.22 -16.79 2.11
N CYS A 93 -17.07 -16.46 3.38
CA CYS A 93 -17.56 -15.19 3.96
C CYS A 93 -16.90 -13.93 3.36
N CYS A 94 -15.84 -14.11 2.55
CA CYS A 94 -14.94 -13.07 2.10
C CYS A 94 -14.79 -13.02 0.56
N ASP A 95 -15.64 -13.75 -0.18
CA ASP A 95 -15.59 -13.81 -1.67
C ASP A 95 -15.99 -12.49 -2.34
N SER A 96 -16.52 -11.52 -1.59
CA SER A 96 -16.98 -10.22 -2.11
C SER A 96 -16.12 -9.03 -1.66
N ASN A 97 -14.91 -9.26 -1.14
CA ASN A 97 -14.00 -8.13 -0.91
C ASN A 97 -13.44 -7.64 -2.24
N ILE A 98 -13.61 -6.35 -2.53
CA ILE A 98 -13.04 -5.68 -3.72
C ILE A 98 -11.51 -5.80 -3.80
N PHE A 99 -10.88 -6.19 -2.68
CA PHE A 99 -9.45 -6.47 -2.53
C PHE A 99 -9.06 -7.91 -2.92
N SER A 100 -10.03 -8.81 -3.15
CA SER A 100 -9.78 -10.23 -3.47
C SER A 100 -9.09 -10.43 -4.83
N ASP A 101 -9.27 -9.49 -5.76
CA ASP A 101 -8.66 -9.54 -7.10
C ASP A 101 -7.37 -8.70 -7.23
N MET A 102 -7.07 -7.82 -6.28
CA MET A 102 -5.83 -7.03 -6.26
C MET A 102 -4.83 -7.66 -5.29
N THR A 103 -4.16 -8.72 -5.72
CA THR A 103 -3.24 -9.51 -4.89
C THR A 103 -1.79 -9.03 -4.90
N ASP A 104 -1.43 -8.04 -5.74
CA ASP A 104 -0.05 -7.57 -5.89
C ASP A 104 0.08 -6.06 -5.62
N PHE A 105 0.01 -5.67 -4.34
CA PHE A 105 0.35 -4.32 -3.88
C PHE A 105 1.86 -4.11 -3.71
N SER A 106 2.69 -5.12 -4.04
CA SER A 106 4.15 -5.09 -3.89
C SER A 106 4.81 -3.97 -4.70
N LYS A 107 4.13 -3.51 -5.76
CA LYS A 107 4.59 -2.42 -6.63
C LYS A 107 4.14 -1.03 -6.16
N ILE A 108 3.27 -0.95 -5.16
CA ILE A 108 2.80 0.33 -4.61
C ILE A 108 3.77 0.81 -3.55
N LYS A 109 4.25 2.04 -3.73
CA LYS A 109 5.03 2.78 -2.76
C LYS A 109 4.20 3.96 -2.26
N VAL A 110 4.23 4.20 -0.96
CA VAL A 110 3.47 5.24 -0.28
C VAL A 110 4.44 6.30 0.22
N ILE A 111 4.07 7.57 0.04
CA ILE A 111 4.82 8.70 0.59
C ILE A 111 4.57 8.82 2.09
N THR A 112 5.63 8.93 2.88
CA THR A 112 5.52 8.98 4.34
C THR A 112 5.24 10.40 4.83
N MET A 113 4.69 10.54 6.04
CA MET A 113 4.48 11.86 6.67
C MET A 113 5.79 12.65 6.82
N LYS A 114 6.91 11.94 7.04
CA LYS A 114 8.25 12.54 7.08
C LYS A 114 8.61 13.28 5.79
N ALA A 115 8.17 12.78 4.63
CA ALA A 115 8.37 13.46 3.35
C ALA A 115 7.50 14.72 3.23
N VAL A 116 6.27 14.67 3.76
CA VAL A 116 5.38 15.83 3.83
C VAL A 116 5.99 16.93 4.71
N ASP A 117 6.41 16.59 5.93
CA ASP A 117 6.94 17.57 6.89
C ASP A 117 8.20 18.29 6.38
N ASN A 118 9.05 17.58 5.62
CA ASN A 118 10.32 18.12 5.15
C ASN A 118 10.23 18.85 3.80
N PHE A 119 9.19 18.60 2.99
CA PHE A 119 9.14 19.07 1.60
C PHE A 119 7.80 19.67 1.15
N SER A 120 6.80 19.74 2.02
CA SER A 120 5.52 20.47 1.79
C SER A 120 5.68 21.98 1.83
#